data_AF-A0A356APD0-F1
#
_entry.id   AF-A0A356APD0-F1
#
_cell.length_a   1.000
_cell.length_b   1.000
_cell.length_c   1.000
_cell.angle_alpha   90.00
_cell.angle_beta   90.00
_cell.angle_gamma   90.00
#
_symmetry.space_group_name_H-M   'P 1'
#
loop_
_entity.id
_entity.type
_entity.pdbx_description
1 polymer ?
#
loop_
_entity_poly.entity_id
_entity_poly.type
_entity_poly.pdbx_seq_one_letter_code
_entity_poly.pdbx_strand_id
1 'polypeptide(L)'
;MTVDVNYEVKCSNESTLSFVINKTEVRASSNTEQVFYNIDLKTGKEITLPELLGKDYRKIADASITKQIAELKKDPKNMFFEGDEGFHGISSDQHFYINTKGNPVICFDKYAIAPGYMGLLEFEIAK
;
A
#
# COMPACT_ATOMS: atom_id res chain seq x y z
N MET A 1 -9.70 13.17 -23.38
CA MET A 1 -9.59 12.06 -22.42
C MET A 1 -8.30 11.35 -22.74
N THR A 2 -7.36 11.35 -21.81
CA THR A 2 -6.09 10.65 -21.95
C THR A 2 -6.04 9.51 -20.95
N VAL A 3 -5.67 8.33 -21.41
CA VAL A 3 -5.40 7.17 -20.55
C VAL A 3 -3.91 6.90 -20.65
N ASP A 4 -3.23 6.99 -19.52
CA ASP A 4 -1.82 6.60 -19.35
C ASP A 4 -1.77 5.33 -18.52
N VAL A 5 -1.04 4.33 -19.00
CA VAL A 5 -0.77 3.10 -18.25
C VAL A 5 0.72 2.92 -18.18
N ASN A 6 1.25 2.92 -16.97
CA ASN A 6 2.65 2.67 -16.69
C ASN A 6 2.79 1.64 -15.57
N TYR A 7 4.01 1.17 -15.36
CA TYR A 7 4.33 0.25 -14.28
C TYR A 7 5.58 0.72 -13.53
N GLU A 8 5.66 0.34 -12.26
CA GLU A 8 6.81 0.59 -11.41
C GLU A 8 7.21 -0.71 -10.71
N VAL A 9 8.46 -1.12 -10.88
CA VAL A 9 9.02 -2.28 -10.18
C VAL A 9 9.48 -1.83 -8.80
N LYS A 10 8.85 -2.39 -7.77
CA LYS A 10 9.14 -2.11 -6.35
C LYS A 10 10.23 -3.04 -5.80
N CYS A 11 10.25 -4.29 -6.25
CA CYS A 11 11.30 -5.27 -5.94
C CYS A 11 11.46 -6.26 -7.08
N SER A 12 12.70 -6.61 -7.41
CA SER A 12 13.01 -7.72 -8.33
C SER A 12 14.31 -8.38 -7.86
N ASN A 13 14.20 -9.62 -7.39
CA ASN A 13 15.33 -10.45 -6.97
C ASN A 13 15.16 -11.89 -7.47
N GLU A 14 16.04 -12.83 -7.09
CA GLU A 14 15.99 -14.22 -7.59
C GLU A 14 14.69 -14.98 -7.25
N SER A 15 13.97 -14.56 -6.22
CA SER A 15 12.77 -15.27 -5.72
C SER A 15 11.48 -14.45 -5.78
N THR A 16 11.57 -13.13 -5.89
CA THR A 16 10.42 -12.24 -5.74
C THR A 16 10.44 -11.16 -6.82
N LEU A 17 9.29 -10.98 -7.47
CA LEU A 17 8.99 -9.85 -8.31
C LEU A 17 7.78 -9.11 -7.72
N SER A 18 7.93 -7.83 -7.42
CA SER A 18 6.87 -6.96 -6.94
C SER A 18 6.82 -5.69 -7.77
N PHE A 19 5.64 -5.38 -8.32
CA PHE A 19 5.43 -4.21 -9.13
C PHE A 19 3.99 -3.72 -9.03
N VAL A 20 3.80 -2.44 -9.34
CA VAL A 20 2.49 -1.80 -9.43
C VAL A 20 2.23 -1.36 -10.86
N ILE A 21 1.01 -1.57 -11.33
CA ILE A 21 0.51 -0.98 -12.57
C ILE A 21 -0.33 0.24 -12.17
N ASN A 22 0.05 1.41 -12.67
CA ASN A 22 -0.69 2.64 -12.49
C ASN A 22 -1.48 2.93 -13.76
N LYS A 23 -2.79 3.04 -13.64
CA LYS A 23 -3.68 3.48 -14.71
C LYS A 23 -4.21 4.86 -14.35
N THR A 24 -3.76 5.87 -15.09
CA THR A 24 -4.21 7.25 -14.89
C THR A 24 -5.16 7.65 -16.00
N GLU A 25 -6.36 8.06 -15.63
CA GLU A 25 -7.34 8.63 -16.54
C GLU A 25 -7.47 10.14 -16.26
N VAL A 26 -7.20 10.96 -17.29
CA VAL A 26 -7.32 12.41 -17.21
C VAL A 26 -8.56 12.88 -17.97
N ARG A 27 -9.53 13.38 -17.22
CA ARG A 27 -10.71 14.09 -17.72
C ARG A 27 -10.67 15.56 -17.28
N ALA A 28 -11.40 15.92 -16.22
CA ALA A 28 -11.35 17.24 -15.57
C ALA A 28 -10.41 17.26 -14.36
N SER A 29 -10.32 16.13 -13.65
CA SER A 29 -9.30 15.79 -12.66
C SER A 29 -8.57 14.51 -13.11
N SER A 30 -7.38 14.26 -12.58
CA SER A 30 -6.69 12.99 -12.75
C SER A 30 -7.18 11.98 -11.72
N ASN A 31 -7.59 10.80 -12.18
CA ASN A 31 -7.84 9.64 -11.33
C ASN A 31 -6.79 8.56 -11.63
N THR A 32 -6.14 8.04 -10.60
CA THR A 32 -5.12 6.98 -10.74
C THR A 32 -5.60 5.75 -10.00
N GLU A 33 -5.82 4.67 -10.74
CA GLU A 33 -6.07 3.32 -10.21
C GLU A 33 -4.73 2.58 -10.13
N GLN A 34 -4.50 1.85 -9.04
CA GLN A 34 -3.29 1.07 -8.84
C GLN A 34 -3.62 -0.40 -8.64
N VAL A 35 -2.91 -1.27 -9.36
CA VAL A 35 -3.00 -2.73 -9.22
C VAL A 35 -1.64 -3.25 -8.84
N PHE A 36 -1.58 -3.98 -7.73
CA PHE A 36 -0.33 -4.47 -7.16
C PHE A 36 -0.16 -5.96 -7.42
N TYR A 37 1.04 -6.34 -7.87
CA TYR A 37 1.42 -7.72 -8.11
C TYR A 37 2.63 -8.08 -7.28
N ASN A 38 2.54 -9.20 -6.57
CA ASN A 38 3.63 -9.76 -5.77
C ASN A 38 3.76 -11.23 -6.15
N ILE A 39 4.82 -11.61 -6.85
CA ILE A 39 4.97 -12.92 -7.47
C ILE A 39 6.21 -13.61 -6.91
N ASP A 40 6.03 -14.84 -6.45
CA ASP A 40 7.13 -15.76 -6.18
C ASP A 40 7.63 -16.32 -7.51
N LEU A 41 8.86 -15.99 -7.89
CA LEU A 41 9.45 -16.37 -9.18
C LEU A 41 9.81 -17.85 -9.28
N LYS A 42 9.86 -18.59 -8.17
CA LYS A 42 10.13 -20.03 -8.16
C LYS A 42 8.87 -20.83 -8.46
N THR A 43 7.73 -20.36 -7.98
CA THR A 43 6.44 -21.07 -8.09
C THR A 43 5.49 -20.44 -9.10
N GLY A 44 5.70 -19.18 -9.47
CA GLY A 44 4.80 -18.38 -10.31
C GLY A 44 3.51 -17.95 -9.62
N LYS A 45 3.39 -18.16 -8.30
CA LYS A 45 2.20 -17.82 -7.52
C LYS A 45 2.28 -16.43 -6.92
N GLU A 46 1.13 -15.85 -6.63
CA GLU A 46 1.06 -14.60 -5.88
C GLU A 46 1.45 -14.82 -4.42
N ILE A 47 2.27 -13.91 -3.90
CA ILE A 47 2.65 -13.84 -2.50
C ILE A 47 1.60 -13.03 -1.76
N THR A 48 1.14 -13.55 -0.62
CA THR A 48 0.07 -12.95 0.18
C THR A 48 0.59 -12.37 1.50
N LEU A 49 -0.14 -11.42 2.11
CA LEU A 49 0.19 -10.88 3.44
C LEU A 49 0.32 -11.96 4.54
N PRO A 50 -0.56 -12.99 4.61
CA PRO A 50 -0.40 -14.09 5.56
C PRO A 50 0.90 -14.89 5.40
N GLU A 51 1.44 -15.02 4.19
CA GLU A 51 2.73 -15.69 3.97
C GLU A 51 3.90 -14.85 4.48
N LEU A 52 3.82 -13.53 4.36
CA LEU A 52 4.87 -12.61 4.81
C LEU A 52 4.81 -12.37 6.32
N LEU A 53 3.62 -12.12 6.88
CA LEU A 53 3.44 -11.67 8.26
C LEU A 53 2.91 -12.78 9.20
N GLY A 54 2.44 -13.91 8.66
CA GLY A 54 1.88 -15.02 9.42
C GLY A 54 0.37 -14.90 9.66
N LYS A 55 -0.18 -15.79 10.51
CA LYS A 55 -1.63 -15.89 10.75
C LYS A 55 -2.24 -14.62 11.35
N ASP A 56 -1.48 -13.89 12.15
CA ASP A 56 -1.89 -12.64 12.78
C ASP A 56 -1.54 -11.40 11.93
N TYR A 57 -1.37 -11.54 10.61
CA TYR A 57 -0.93 -10.47 9.71
C TYR A 57 -1.70 -9.15 9.90
N ARG A 58 -3.02 -9.20 10.05
CA ARG A 58 -3.84 -8.00 10.29
C ARG A 58 -3.45 -7.30 11.57
N LYS A 59 -3.38 -8.02 12.69
CA LYS A 59 -3.00 -7.43 13.98
C LYS A 59 -1.62 -6.79 13.93
N ILE A 60 -0.66 -7.46 13.27
CA ILE A 60 0.71 -6.96 13.12
C ILE A 60 0.71 -5.68 12.26
N ALA A 61 0.02 -5.71 11.13
CA ALA A 61 -0.11 -4.56 10.23
C ALA A 61 -0.82 -3.38 10.92
N ASP A 62 -1.99 -3.61 11.50
CA ASP A 62 -2.80 -2.59 12.16
C ASP A 62 -2.06 -1.92 13.31
N ALA A 63 -1.35 -2.70 14.13
CA ALA A 63 -0.53 -2.16 15.21
C ALA A 63 0.65 -1.33 14.69
N SER A 64 1.29 -1.74 13.60
CA SER A 64 2.38 -0.99 12.97
C SER A 64 1.87 0.31 12.34
N ILE A 65 0.81 0.25 11.54
CA ILE A 65 0.21 1.40 10.86
C ILE A 65 -0.29 2.42 11.89
N THR A 66 -0.96 1.98 12.96
CA THR A 66 -1.43 2.87 14.03
C THR A 66 -0.28 3.67 14.65
N LYS A 67 0.85 3.01 14.91
CA LYS A 67 2.05 3.68 15.44
C LYS A 67 2.65 4.66 14.42
N GLN A 68 2.71 4.28 13.15
CA GLN A 68 3.24 5.13 12.08
C GLN A 68 2.34 6.36 11.86
N ILE A 69 1.02 6.21 11.86
CA ILE A 69 0.06 7.32 11.79
C ILE A 69 0.26 8.26 12.98
N ALA A 70 0.39 7.74 14.20
CA ALA A 70 0.62 8.56 15.39
C ALA A 70 1.94 9.35 15.30
N GLU A 71 3.00 8.77 14.72
CA GLU A 71 4.25 9.47 14.46
C GLU A 71 4.08 10.56 13.40
N LEU A 72 3.42 10.25 12.28
CA LEU A 72 3.18 11.19 11.19
C LEU A 72 2.31 12.38 11.64
N LYS A 73 1.32 12.16 12.51
CA LYS A 73 0.48 13.22 13.11
C LYS A 73 1.26 14.23 13.96
N LYS A 74 2.54 13.96 14.32
CA LYS A 74 3.38 14.95 15.03
C LYS A 74 3.78 16.12 14.13
N ASP A 75 3.82 15.92 12.81
CA ASP A 75 4.01 17.03 11.86
C ASP A 75 2.63 17.71 11.63
N PRO A 76 2.48 19.01 11.93
CA PRO A 76 1.22 19.72 11.75
C PRO A 76 0.76 19.82 10.29
N LYS A 77 1.60 19.49 9.31
CA LYS A 77 1.21 19.41 7.89
C LYS A 77 0.43 18.14 7.57
N ASN A 78 0.58 17.10 8.38
CA ASN A 78 -0.06 15.82 8.16
C ASN A 78 -1.44 15.78 8.79
N MET A 79 -2.42 15.33 8.02
CA MET A 79 -3.79 15.16 8.49
C MET A 79 -4.27 13.76 8.11
N PHE A 80 -4.91 13.09 9.06
CA PHE A 80 -5.61 11.83 8.86
C PHE A 80 -7.04 12.02 9.33
N PHE A 81 -7.96 11.29 8.71
CA PHE A 81 -9.36 11.30 9.11
C PHE A 81 -9.54 10.70 10.50
N GLU A 82 -10.65 11.08 11.15
CA GLU A 82 -11.03 10.65 12.49
C GLU A 82 -12.49 10.19 12.48
N GLY A 83 -12.94 9.52 13.55
CA GLY A 83 -14.24 8.88 13.57
C GLY A 83 -14.30 7.74 12.54
N ASP A 84 -15.46 7.56 11.91
CA ASP A 84 -15.75 6.45 10.98
C ASP A 84 -14.95 6.50 9.67
N GLU A 85 -14.39 7.67 9.31
CA GLU A 85 -13.55 7.85 8.12
C GLU A 85 -12.07 7.58 8.40
N GLY A 86 -11.71 7.32 9.67
CA GLY A 86 -10.33 7.07 10.09
C GLY A 86 -9.80 5.68 9.74
N PHE A 87 -8.55 5.43 10.14
CA PHE A 87 -7.97 4.10 10.02
C PHE A 87 -8.57 3.14 11.08
N HIS A 88 -9.23 2.08 10.61
CA HIS A 88 -9.85 1.04 11.46
C HIS A 88 -9.23 -0.35 11.29
N GLY A 89 -8.17 -0.46 10.50
CA GLY A 89 -7.50 -1.72 10.17
C GLY A 89 -7.47 -1.98 8.67
N ILE A 90 -6.67 -2.97 8.27
CA ILE A 90 -6.51 -3.37 6.87
C ILE A 90 -7.58 -4.38 6.43
N SER A 91 -7.95 -4.34 5.15
CA SER A 91 -8.88 -5.33 4.57
C SER A 91 -8.19 -6.70 4.35
N SER A 92 -8.97 -7.74 4.00
CA SER A 92 -8.39 -9.05 3.58
C SER A 92 -7.56 -8.97 2.32
N ASP A 93 -8.01 -8.12 1.42
CA ASP A 93 -7.53 -7.88 0.06
C ASP A 93 -6.74 -6.56 -0.03
N GLN A 94 -6.21 -6.09 1.11
CA GLN A 94 -5.51 -4.81 1.20
C GLN A 94 -4.39 -4.74 0.18
N HIS A 95 -4.35 -3.65 -0.59
CA HIS A 95 -3.28 -3.38 -1.54
C HIS A 95 -1.93 -3.27 -0.84
N PHE A 96 -0.93 -3.97 -1.37
CA PHE A 96 0.44 -3.92 -0.86
C PHE A 96 1.45 -4.32 -1.93
N TYR A 97 2.70 -3.88 -1.75
CA TYR A 97 3.85 -4.39 -2.51
C TYR A 97 4.94 -4.89 -1.57
N ILE A 98 5.94 -5.59 -2.10
CA ILE A 98 7.12 -6.04 -1.35
C ILE A 98 8.28 -5.12 -1.73
N ASN A 99 8.89 -4.47 -0.75
CA ASN A 99 10.04 -3.60 -1.01
C ASN A 99 11.35 -4.40 -1.15
N THR A 100 12.46 -3.71 -1.46
CA THR A 100 13.78 -4.33 -1.64
C THR A 100 14.35 -4.99 -0.38
N LYS A 101 13.81 -4.68 0.82
CA LYS A 101 14.17 -5.35 2.08
C LYS A 101 13.35 -6.62 2.33
N GLY A 102 12.39 -6.95 1.47
CA GLY A 102 11.47 -8.07 1.65
C GLY A 102 10.30 -7.78 2.60
N ASN A 103 10.10 -6.52 3.00
CA ASN A 103 8.98 -6.14 3.86
C ASN A 103 7.75 -5.81 3.02
N PRO A 104 6.54 -6.23 3.46
CA PRO A 104 5.31 -5.74 2.85
C PRO A 104 5.12 -4.26 3.18
N VAL A 105 4.76 -3.48 2.15
CA VAL A 105 4.38 -2.07 2.25
C VAL A 105 2.93 -1.95 1.88
N ILE A 106 2.11 -1.56 2.85
CA ILE A 106 0.65 -1.45 2.70
C ILE A 106 0.30 -0.08 2.14
N CYS A 107 -0.52 -0.08 1.09
CA CYS A 107 -0.90 1.12 0.36
C CYS A 107 -2.36 1.48 0.64
N PHE A 108 -2.62 2.75 0.90
CA PHE A 108 -3.97 3.32 0.99
C PHE A 108 -4.14 4.38 -0.09
N ASP A 109 -5.15 4.19 -0.93
CA ASP A 109 -5.49 5.13 -2.00
C ASP A 109 -5.78 6.53 -1.44
N LYS A 110 -5.66 7.53 -2.32
CA LYS A 110 -6.03 8.91 -1.97
C LYS A 110 -7.46 8.94 -1.43
N TYR A 111 -7.68 9.72 -0.37
CA TYR A 111 -8.97 9.81 0.33
C TYR A 111 -9.41 8.57 1.11
N ALA A 112 -8.59 7.52 1.23
CA ALA A 112 -8.99 6.32 1.99
C ALA A 112 -8.99 6.57 3.51
N ILE A 113 -7.94 7.21 4.04
CA ILE A 113 -7.79 7.49 5.48
C ILE A 113 -7.25 8.90 5.78
N ALA A 114 -7.09 9.72 4.74
CA ALA A 114 -6.50 11.06 4.83
C ALA A 114 -6.94 11.95 3.64
N PRO A 115 -6.88 13.29 3.77
CA PRO A 115 -7.20 14.20 2.68
C PRO A 115 -6.29 13.98 1.45
N GLY A 116 -6.83 14.20 0.25
CA GLY A 116 -6.13 13.89 -1.01
C GLY A 116 -4.78 14.57 -1.23
N TYR A 117 -4.47 15.67 -0.52
CA TYR A 117 -3.15 16.32 -0.59
C TYR A 117 -2.04 15.46 0.05
N MET A 118 -2.39 14.53 0.95
CA MET A 118 -1.48 13.56 1.53
C MET A 118 -1.01 12.51 0.52
N GLY A 119 -1.63 12.48 -0.67
CA GLY A 119 -1.25 11.56 -1.73
C GLY A 119 -1.58 10.11 -1.41
N LEU A 120 -0.81 9.20 -2.02
CA LEU A 120 -0.83 7.78 -1.71
C LEU A 120 -0.10 7.59 -0.37
N LEU A 121 -0.73 6.89 0.56
CA LEU A 121 -0.09 6.57 1.84
C LEU A 121 0.48 5.15 1.78
N GLU A 122 1.76 5.04 2.12
CA GLU A 122 2.52 3.78 2.13
C GLU A 122 3.07 3.53 3.53
N PHE A 123 2.80 2.34 4.08
CA PHE A 123 3.23 1.94 5.42
C PHE A 123 4.06 0.66 5.35
N GLU A 124 5.37 0.77 5.59
CA GLU A 124 6.26 -0.39 5.65
C GLU A 124 6.01 -1.18 6.94
N ILE A 125 5.75 -2.48 6.83
CA ILE A 125 5.57 -3.37 7.97
C ILE A 125 6.85 -4.18 8.16
N ALA A 126 7.79 -3.61 8.93
CA ALA A 126 8.99 -4.32 9.36
C ALA A 126 8.67 -5.23 10.56
N LYS A 127 9.24 -6.45 10.56
CA LYS A 127 9.23 -7.34 11.73
C LYS A 127 10.26 -6.94 12.77
#